data_AF-A0A8T7J2W0-F1
#
_entry.id   AF-A0A8T7J2W0-F1
#
_cell.length_a   1.000
_cell.length_b   1.000
_cell.length_c   1.000
_cell.angle_alpha   90.00
_cell.angle_beta   90.00
_cell.angle_gamma   90.00
#
_symmetry.space_group_name_H-M   'P 1'
#
loop_
_entity.id
_entity.type
_entity.pdbx_description
1 polymer ?
#
loop_
_entity_poly.entity_id
_entity_poly.type
_entity_poly.pdbx_seq_one_letter_code
_entity_poly.pdbx_strand_id
1 'polypeptide(L)'
;FIILHYKATEREDSEFWRYCKHMKVPESLAERISLFEQDGHLLVKDAELFKHDSWLAVMTGQGIMPIQSAPIMKFKKQVDIEQTLTAIHNNLTQTVTKIPSHEMYLAQNCRYKPT
;
A
#
# COMPACT_ATOMS: atom_id res chain seq x y z
N PHE A 1 -3.50 -0.64 12.11
CA PHE A 1 -2.67 0.03 11.09
C PHE A 1 -1.27 0.31 11.62
N ILE A 2 -1.07 1.18 12.61
CA ILE A 2 0.27 1.55 13.12
C ILE A 2 1.11 0.32 13.55
N ILE A 3 0.53 -0.62 14.30
CA ILE A 3 1.21 -1.86 14.73
C ILE A 3 1.79 -2.63 13.53
N LEU A 4 1.14 -2.60 12.36
CA LEU A 4 1.61 -3.29 11.16
C LEU A 4 3.00 -2.80 10.76
N HIS A 5 3.26 -1.49 10.84
CA HIS A 5 4.55 -0.91 10.44
C HIS A 5 5.73 -1.45 11.24
N TYR A 6 5.48 -1.89 12.47
CA TYR A 6 6.48 -2.51 13.34
C TYR A 6 6.53 -4.02 13.19
N LYS A 7 5.36 -4.66 13.06
CA LYS A 7 5.22 -6.11 12.98
C LYS A 7 5.72 -6.67 11.65
N ALA A 8 5.38 -6.03 10.54
CA ALA A 8 5.75 -6.42 9.19
C ALA A 8 7.14 -5.87 8.86
N THR A 9 8.17 -6.59 9.28
CA THR A 9 9.55 -6.19 9.01
C THR A 9 10.44 -7.42 8.86
N GLU A 10 11.47 -7.29 8.04
CA GLU A 10 12.55 -8.27 7.95
C GLU A 10 13.68 -7.98 8.94
N ARG A 11 13.67 -6.79 9.57
CA ARG A 11 14.74 -6.33 10.46
C ARG A 11 14.86 -7.20 11.70
N GLU A 12 16.09 -7.60 11.98
CA GLU A 12 16.49 -8.28 13.22
C GLU A 12 17.80 -7.72 13.80
N ASP A 13 18.25 -6.58 13.29
CA ASP A 13 19.53 -5.94 13.63
C ASP A 13 19.62 -5.41 15.07
N SER A 14 18.50 -5.32 15.78
CA SER A 14 18.44 -4.88 17.18
C SER A 14 17.43 -5.68 17.98
N GLU A 15 17.56 -5.67 19.31
CA GLU A 15 16.58 -6.28 20.22
C GLU A 15 15.18 -5.71 20.00
N PHE A 16 15.10 -4.39 19.76
CA PHE A 16 13.85 -3.71 19.46
C PHE A 16 13.16 -4.32 18.23
N TRP A 17 13.86 -4.45 17.10
CA TRP A 17 13.26 -4.96 15.87
C TRP A 17 12.93 -6.44 15.95
N ARG A 18 13.77 -7.25 16.62
CA ARG A 18 13.44 -8.65 16.92
C ARG A 18 12.16 -8.75 17.75
N TYR A 19 12.01 -7.92 18.79
CA TYR A 19 10.78 -7.87 19.56
C TYR A 19 9.57 -7.49 18.69
N CYS A 20 9.64 -6.39 17.93
CA CYS A 20 8.54 -5.95 17.07
C CYS A 20 8.14 -7.01 16.03
N LYS A 21 9.12 -7.70 15.43
CA LYS A 21 8.88 -8.78 14.47
C LYS A 21 8.17 -9.97 15.11
N HIS A 22 8.55 -10.34 16.34
CA HIS A 22 8.03 -11.54 17.01
C HIS A 22 6.87 -11.30 17.99
N MET A 23 6.51 -10.05 18.30
CA MET A 23 5.44 -9.74 19.25
C MET A 23 4.08 -10.30 18.81
N LYS A 24 3.23 -10.63 19.79
CA LYS A 24 1.81 -10.90 19.53
C LYS A 24 1.13 -9.59 19.11
N VAL A 25 0.17 -9.70 18.19
CA VAL A 25 -0.64 -8.57 17.73
C VAL A 25 -2.13 -8.85 17.99
N PRO A 26 -2.99 -7.82 17.98
CA PRO A 26 -4.43 -8.05 18.06
C PRO A 26 -4.91 -9.02 16.97
N GLU A 27 -5.86 -9.88 17.32
CA GLU A 27 -6.40 -10.91 16.43
C GLU A 27 -6.90 -10.33 15.10
N SER A 28 -7.60 -9.18 15.16
CA SER A 28 -8.08 -8.47 13.98
C SER A 28 -6.99 -8.01 13.02
N LEU A 29 -5.77 -7.76 13.51
CA LEU A 29 -4.62 -7.45 12.65
C LEU A 29 -4.00 -8.73 12.09
N ALA A 30 -3.87 -9.78 12.91
CA ALA A 30 -3.37 -11.07 12.47
C ALA A 30 -4.23 -11.65 11.33
N GLU A 31 -5.56 -11.58 11.47
CA GLU A 31 -6.52 -12.02 10.44
C GLU A 31 -6.35 -11.24 9.13
N ARG A 32 -6.22 -9.90 9.21
CA ARG A 32 -5.97 -9.05 8.02
C ARG A 32 -4.70 -9.42 7.29
N ILE A 33 -3.61 -9.64 8.02
CA ILE A 33 -2.33 -10.05 7.43
C ILE A 33 -2.49 -11.41 6.75
N SER A 34 -3.08 -12.38 7.46
CA SER A 34 -3.26 -13.74 6.94
C SER A 34 -4.14 -13.79 5.70
N LEU A 35 -5.24 -13.04 5.65
CA LEU A 35 -6.11 -12.96 4.48
C LEU A 35 -5.37 -12.37 3.27
N PHE A 36 -4.62 -11.28 3.50
CA PHE A 36 -3.87 -10.64 2.42
C PHE A 36 -2.75 -11.54 1.90
N GLU A 37 -1.99 -12.19 2.78
CA GLU A 37 -0.93 -13.13 2.41
C GLU A 37 -1.46 -14.36 1.66
N GLN A 38 -2.68 -14.81 1.94
CA GLN A 38 -3.26 -15.95 1.24
C GLN A 38 -3.59 -15.64 -0.21
N ASP A 39 -4.36 -14.59 -0.50
CA ASP A 39 -4.87 -14.35 -1.85
C ASP A 39 -5.01 -12.87 -2.26
N GLY A 40 -4.46 -11.97 -1.45
CA GLY A 40 -4.50 -10.53 -1.67
C GLY A 40 -5.79 -9.85 -1.18
N HIS A 41 -6.64 -10.55 -0.43
CA HIS A 41 -7.86 -9.96 0.10
C HIS A 41 -7.58 -8.93 1.21
N LEU A 42 -8.11 -7.72 1.04
CA LEU A 42 -8.01 -6.63 2.02
C LEU A 42 -9.34 -6.40 2.73
N LEU A 43 -9.36 -6.63 4.04
CA LEU A 43 -10.52 -6.37 4.90
C LEU A 43 -10.47 -4.91 5.41
N VAL A 44 -11.30 -4.05 4.83
CA VAL A 44 -11.46 -2.64 5.23
C VAL A 44 -12.94 -2.33 5.42
N LYS A 45 -13.31 -1.88 6.61
CA LYS A 45 -14.69 -1.44 6.92
C LYS A 45 -14.88 0.03 6.52
N ASP A 46 -16.10 0.40 6.15
CA ASP A 46 -16.42 1.73 5.63
C ASP A 46 -16.03 2.88 6.57
N ALA A 47 -16.21 2.69 7.87
CA ALA A 47 -15.93 3.68 8.91
C ALA A 47 -14.42 3.80 9.28
N GLU A 48 -13.53 3.02 8.66
CA GLU A 48 -12.10 3.08 8.96
C GLU A 48 -11.44 4.33 8.38
N LEU A 49 -10.49 4.90 9.12
CA LEU A 49 -9.68 6.03 8.68
C LEU A 49 -8.76 5.65 7.51
N PHE A 50 -8.11 4.49 7.61
CA PHE A 50 -7.21 3.99 6.57
C PHE A 50 -7.98 3.15 5.55
N LYS A 51 -7.89 3.56 4.29
CA LYS A 51 -8.63 2.93 3.19
C LYS A 51 -7.81 1.80 2.55
N HIS A 52 -8.43 1.13 1.59
CA HIS A 52 -7.87 0.00 0.86
C HIS A 52 -6.44 0.26 0.35
N ASP A 53 -6.21 1.40 -0.31
CA ASP A 53 -4.90 1.76 -0.86
C ASP A 53 -3.81 1.92 0.21
N SER A 54 -4.18 2.42 1.40
CA SER A 54 -3.24 2.57 2.52
C SER A 54 -2.76 1.20 3.02
N TRP A 55 -3.67 0.24 3.15
CA TRP A 55 -3.31 -1.12 3.55
C TRP A 55 -2.51 -1.83 2.47
N LEU A 56 -2.92 -1.71 1.19
CA LEU A 56 -2.19 -2.28 0.06
C LEU A 56 -0.75 -1.79 0.00
N ALA A 57 -0.54 -0.47 0.12
CA ALA A 57 0.78 0.14 0.04
C ALA A 57 1.70 -0.33 1.17
N VAL A 58 1.18 -0.48 2.38
CA VAL A 58 1.98 -0.89 3.54
C VAL A 58 2.26 -2.38 3.52
N MET A 59 1.26 -3.22 3.25
CA MET A 59 1.46 -4.67 3.18
C MET A 59 2.53 -5.01 2.13
N THR A 60 2.36 -4.53 0.89
CA THR A 60 3.30 -4.80 -0.20
C THR A 60 4.64 -4.09 0.00
N GLY A 61 4.62 -2.84 0.46
CA GLY A 61 5.84 -2.07 0.75
C GLY A 61 6.69 -2.63 1.89
N GLN A 62 6.10 -3.43 2.78
CA GLN A 62 6.80 -4.13 3.85
C GLN A 62 7.01 -5.63 3.58
N GLY A 63 6.85 -6.06 2.33
CA GLY A 63 7.21 -7.40 1.88
C GLY A 63 6.15 -8.48 2.13
N ILE A 64 4.96 -8.12 2.64
CA ILE A 64 3.84 -9.08 2.69
C ILE A 64 3.26 -9.16 1.29
N MET A 65 3.38 -10.32 0.66
CA MET A 65 2.92 -10.57 -0.70
C MET A 65 1.95 -11.75 -0.73
N PRO A 66 0.87 -11.68 -1.54
CA PRO A 66 -0.03 -12.81 -1.72
C PRO A 66 0.69 -14.02 -2.31
N ILE A 67 0.47 -15.20 -1.72
CA ILE A 67 1.04 -16.47 -2.19
C ILE A 67 0.37 -16.92 -3.50
N GLN A 68 -0.89 -16.55 -3.70
CA GLN A 68 -1.64 -16.82 -4.92
C GLN A 68 -2.56 -15.64 -5.26
N SER A 69 -3.08 -15.63 -6.48
CA SER A 69 -4.08 -14.65 -6.88
C SER A 69 -5.46 -14.98 -6.32
N ALA A 70 -6.29 -13.95 -6.15
CA ALA A 70 -7.67 -14.10 -5.73
C ALA A 70 -8.43 -15.13 -6.58
N PRO A 71 -9.22 -16.05 -6.00
CA PRO A 71 -9.90 -17.13 -6.72
C PRO A 71 -10.75 -16.66 -7.91
N ILE A 72 -11.33 -15.45 -7.83
CA ILE A 72 -12.12 -14.84 -8.90
C ILE A 72 -11.32 -14.66 -10.21
N MET A 73 -9.99 -14.53 -10.13
CA MET A 73 -9.13 -14.39 -11.30
C MET A 73 -9.10 -15.65 -12.17
N LYS A 74 -9.40 -16.83 -11.63
CA LYS A 74 -9.46 -18.10 -12.39
C LYS A 74 -10.54 -18.08 -13.48
N PHE A 75 -11.55 -17.23 -13.34
CA PHE A 75 -12.65 -17.11 -14.30
C PHE A 75 -12.42 -16.00 -15.35
N LYS A 76 -11.39 -15.18 -15.18
CA LYS A 76 -11.03 -14.11 -16.13
C LYS A 76 -10.07 -14.63 -17.19
N LYS A 77 -10.62 -15.25 -18.25
CA LYS A 77 -9.82 -15.83 -19.36
C LYS A 77 -9.28 -14.83 -20.38
N GLN A 78 -9.79 -13.59 -20.39
CA GLN A 78 -9.47 -12.57 -21.39
C GLN A 78 -9.23 -11.20 -20.73
N VAL A 79 -8.27 -11.12 -19.81
CA VAL A 79 -7.77 -9.82 -19.36
C VAL A 79 -6.37 -9.67 -19.95
N ASP A 80 -6.23 -8.70 -20.84
CA ASP A 80 -4.91 -8.25 -21.30
C ASP A 80 -4.29 -7.38 -20.20
N ILE A 81 -3.68 -8.06 -19.22
CA ILE A 81 -3.05 -7.43 -18.06
C ILE A 81 -1.89 -6.54 -18.51
N GLU A 82 -1.11 -6.98 -19.50
CA GLU A 82 0.04 -6.24 -20.01
C GLU A 82 -0.39 -4.92 -20.66
N GLN A 83 -1.38 -4.97 -21.54
CA GLN A 83 -1.93 -3.76 -22.15
C GLN A 83 -2.51 -2.82 -21.09
N THR A 84 -3.25 -3.36 -20.12
CA THR A 84 -3.88 -2.56 -19.05
C THR A 84 -2.83 -1.86 -18.19
N LEU A 85 -1.81 -2.59 -17.72
CA LEU A 85 -0.74 -2.03 -16.89
C LEU A 85 0.12 -1.01 -17.67
N THR A 86 0.37 -1.28 -18.95
CA THR A 86 1.09 -0.35 -19.84
C THR A 86 0.31 0.95 -20.01
N ALA A 87 -1.00 0.87 -20.21
CA ALA A 87 -1.86 2.06 -20.32
C ALA A 87 -1.85 2.88 -19.02
N ILE A 88 -1.95 2.23 -17.86
CA ILE A 88 -1.87 2.90 -16.54
C ILE A 88 -0.51 3.58 -16.37
N HIS A 89 0.59 2.88 -16.65
CA HIS A 89 1.94 3.43 -16.54
C HIS A 89 2.12 4.66 -17.43
N ASN A 90 1.72 4.57 -18.70
CA ASN A 90 1.84 5.69 -19.65
C ASN A 90 1.02 6.90 -19.21
N ASN A 91 -0.20 6.69 -18.71
CA ASN A 91 -1.04 7.77 -18.21
C ASN A 91 -0.41 8.47 -17.01
N LEU A 92 0.12 7.72 -16.03
CA LEU A 92 0.81 8.27 -14.88
C LEU A 92 2.04 9.08 -15.30
N THR A 93 2.90 8.52 -16.15
CA THR A 93 4.12 9.19 -16.65
C THR A 93 3.78 10.48 -17.39
N GLN A 94 2.76 10.49 -18.25
CA GLN A 94 2.32 11.69 -18.97
C GLN A 94 1.65 12.73 -18.06
N THR A 95 1.01 12.29 -16.97
CA THR A 95 0.35 13.19 -16.03
C THR A 95 1.39 13.91 -15.18
N VAL A 96 2.39 13.19 -14.66
CA VAL A 96 3.45 13.77 -13.83
C VAL A 96 4.24 14.84 -14.58
N THR A 97 4.49 14.69 -15.88
CA THR A 97 5.21 15.72 -16.68
C THR A 97 4.45 17.03 -16.86
N LYS A 98 3.13 17.03 -16.62
CA LYS A 98 2.27 18.22 -16.76
C LYS A 98 1.98 18.91 -15.43
N ILE A 99 2.33 18.30 -14.31
CA ILE A 99 2.07 18.85 -12.97
C ILE A 99 3.25 19.74 -12.58
N PRO A 100 3.01 20.98 -12.08
CA PRO A 100 4.08 21.82 -11.57
C PRO A 100 4.77 21.18 -10.36
N SER A 101 6.04 21.52 -10.13
CA SER A 101 6.69 21.11 -8.89
C SER A 101 5.94 21.68 -7.68
N HIS A 102 6.11 21.05 -6.51
CA HIS A 102 5.51 21.53 -5.28
C HIS A 102 5.88 23.00 -4.99
N GLU A 103 7.15 23.38 -5.21
CA GLU A 103 7.63 24.76 -5.06
C GLU A 103 6.92 25.73 -6.02
N MET A 104 6.81 25.36 -7.30
CA MET A 104 6.12 26.18 -8.30
C MET A 104 4.65 26.41 -7.93
N TYR A 105 3.98 25.35 -7.46
CA TYR A 105 2.59 25.44 -7.03
C TYR A 105 2.43 26.40 -5.84
N LEU A 106 3.30 26.29 -4.83
CA LEU A 106 3.29 27.17 -3.66
C LEU A 106 3.56 28.63 -4.03
N ALA A 107 4.54 28.88 -4.89
CA ALA A 107 4.87 30.24 -5.35
C ALA A 107 3.71 30.91 -6.09
N GLN A 108 2.91 30.14 -6.84
CA GLN A 108 1.77 30.63 -7.60
C GLN A 108 0.50 30.81 -6.74
N ASN A 109 0.21 29.88 -5.82
CA ASN A 109 -1.09 29.81 -5.16
C ASN A 109 -1.06 30.19 -3.67
N CYS A 110 0.07 29.98 -3.00
CA CYS A 110 0.19 30.10 -1.54
C CYS A 110 1.41 30.93 -1.15
N ARG A 111 1.76 31.94 -1.96
CA ARG A 111 2.97 32.74 -1.74
C ARG A 111 2.92 33.36 -0.35
N TYR A 112 3.91 33.01 0.48
CA TYR A 112 4.09 33.62 1.79
C TYR A 112 4.24 35.13 1.64
N LYS A 113 3.40 35.88 2.35
CA LYS A 113 3.52 37.33 2.46
C LYS A 113 4.10 37.62 3.85
N PRO A 114 5.35 38.11 3.96
CA PRO A 114 5.89 38.51 5.24
C PRO A 114 4.99 39.61 5.85
N THR A 115 4.78 39.51 7.15
CA THR A 115 4.08 40.50 7.97
C THR A 115 5.00 41.64 8.35
#